data_AF-A0A5C7M536-F1
#
_entry.id   AF-A0A5C7M536-F1
#
_cell.length_a   1.000
_cell.length_b   1.000
_cell.length_c   1.000
_cell.angle_alpha   90.00
_cell.angle_beta   90.00
_cell.angle_gamma   90.00
#
_symmetry.space_group_name_H-M   'P 1'
#
loop_
_entity.id
_entity.type
_entity.pdbx_description
1 polymer ?
#
loop_
_entity_poly.entity_id
_entity_poly.type
_entity_poly.pdbx_seq_one_letter_code
_entity_poly.pdbx_strand_id
1 'polypeptide(L)'
;MAILKSETHVGINIAASAVVLTYTHPADKQPAIVLPRVTLGAPDGGPVQGGGNYIANALIDGVSVSPPSAIPFGNGQGRGVLQGRHVAILPNDVLTVTVLGLTEDTNVNVTADLFNSTPVQAEDIAQIIGPGTVPVDHNYGGTDKYRYTTASGAGIDNGIVNIYLASDYNAGRRGQEFVKASSRTDVDGRWVRPVNLDPGNYIVYFYKQQAFGPDIATLNVPG
;
A
#
# COMPACT_ATOMS: atom_id res chain seq x y z
N MET A 1 -0.35 -1.77 4.15
CA MET A 1 -1.59 -1.07 3.78
C MET A 1 -1.26 0.42 3.69
N ALA A 2 -1.31 1.01 2.50
CA ALA A 2 -0.94 2.42 2.28
C ALA A 2 -2.21 3.30 2.28
N ILE A 3 -2.10 4.57 2.67
CA ILE A 3 -3.19 5.55 2.54
C ILE A 3 -3.16 6.13 1.13
N LEU A 4 -4.25 6.02 0.39
CA LEU A 4 -4.42 6.61 -0.95
C LEU A 4 -4.86 8.07 -0.88
N LYS A 5 -5.71 8.40 0.09
CA LYS A 5 -6.27 9.73 0.28
C LYS A 5 -6.66 9.93 1.74
N SER A 6 -6.49 11.16 2.23
CA SER A 6 -7.06 11.61 3.50
C SER A 6 -7.70 12.98 3.26
N GLU A 7 -8.88 13.19 3.84
CA GLU A 7 -9.60 14.47 3.82
C GLU A 7 -10.05 14.81 5.24
N THR A 8 -9.90 16.07 5.61
CA THR A 8 -10.35 16.59 6.91
C THR A 8 -11.28 17.77 6.71
N HIS A 9 -12.42 17.71 7.38
CA HIS A 9 -13.45 18.74 7.39
C HIS A 9 -13.62 19.25 8.82
N VAL A 10 -13.61 20.57 8.99
CA VAL A 10 -13.87 21.21 10.28
C VAL A 10 -15.28 21.76 10.25
N GLY A 11 -16.11 21.29 11.19
CA GLY A 11 -17.47 21.78 11.37
C GLY A 11 -18.44 21.47 10.24
N ILE A 12 -18.31 20.31 9.61
CA ILE A 12 -19.24 19.87 8.56
C ILE A 12 -20.58 19.44 9.17
N ASN A 13 -21.68 19.75 8.48
CA ASN A 13 -23.01 19.30 8.84
C ASN A 13 -23.23 17.86 8.35
N ILE A 14 -23.36 16.92 9.28
CA ILE A 14 -23.68 15.51 8.98
C ILE A 14 -25.11 15.13 9.41
N ALA A 15 -25.92 16.09 9.86
CA ALA A 15 -27.34 15.87 10.13
C ALA A 15 -28.15 15.54 8.87
N ALA A 16 -27.60 15.89 7.71
CA ALA A 16 -27.95 15.31 6.42
C ALA A 16 -26.74 14.57 5.86
N SER A 17 -26.96 13.63 4.94
CA SER A 17 -25.88 12.87 4.31
C SER A 17 -24.88 13.82 3.65
N ALA A 18 -23.64 13.82 4.14
CA ALA A 18 -22.57 14.70 3.66
C ALA A 18 -21.44 13.88 3.03
N VAL A 19 -20.89 14.35 1.91
CA VAL A 19 -19.68 13.77 1.31
C VAL A 19 -18.48 14.20 2.14
N VAL A 20 -17.69 13.23 2.60
CA VAL A 20 -16.52 13.47 3.48
C VAL A 20 -15.20 13.06 2.82
N LEU A 21 -15.26 12.33 1.71
CA LEU A 21 -14.09 11.98 0.89
C LEU A 21 -14.53 11.78 -0.56
N THR A 22 -13.72 12.29 -1.50
CA THR A 22 -13.83 11.96 -2.93
C THR A 22 -12.47 11.51 -3.45
N TYR A 23 -12.45 10.40 -4.18
CA TYR A 23 -11.23 9.86 -4.77
C TYR A 23 -11.51 9.35 -6.18
N THR A 24 -10.80 9.88 -7.18
CA THR A 24 -10.79 9.36 -8.54
C THR A 24 -9.64 8.39 -8.69
N HIS A 25 -9.93 7.13 -9.00
CA HIS A 25 -8.90 6.13 -9.27
C HIS A 25 -8.22 6.44 -10.61
N PRO A 26 -6.87 6.60 -10.67
CA PRO A 26 -6.22 7.01 -11.90
C PRO A 26 -6.39 6.00 -13.03
N ALA A 27 -6.53 6.50 -14.27
CA ALA A 27 -6.75 5.70 -15.47
C ALA A 27 -5.62 4.69 -15.76
N ASP A 28 -4.40 5.00 -15.32
CA ASP A 28 -3.18 4.23 -15.54
C ASP A 28 -2.91 3.18 -14.45
N LYS A 29 -3.78 3.08 -13.44
CA LYS A 29 -3.61 2.16 -12.31
C LYS A 29 -4.49 0.93 -12.47
N GLN A 30 -3.96 -0.23 -12.06
CA GLN A 30 -4.73 -1.46 -11.98
C GLN A 30 -5.91 -1.33 -11.00
N PRO A 31 -6.97 -2.16 -11.14
CA PRO A 31 -8.03 -2.26 -10.15
C PRO A 31 -7.47 -2.42 -8.73
N ALA A 32 -8.14 -1.81 -7.76
CA ALA A 32 -7.71 -1.86 -6.37
C ALA A 32 -8.86 -2.26 -5.45
N ILE A 33 -8.54 -2.89 -4.33
CA ILE A 33 -9.45 -3.04 -3.20
C ILE A 33 -9.11 -1.98 -2.18
N VAL A 34 -10.08 -1.15 -1.83
CA VAL A 34 -9.91 -0.05 -0.89
C VAL A 34 -10.82 -0.19 0.31
N LEU A 35 -10.43 0.41 1.42
CA LEU A 35 -11.17 0.41 2.67
C LEU A 35 -11.26 1.85 3.21
N PRO A 36 -12.45 2.46 3.24
CA PRO A 36 -12.64 3.76 3.84
C PRO A 36 -12.79 3.64 5.36
N ARG A 37 -12.21 4.60 6.09
CA ARG A 37 -12.36 4.77 7.53
C ARG A 37 -12.65 6.24 7.81
N VAL A 38 -13.68 6.50 8.61
CA VAL A 38 -14.06 7.87 8.97
C VAL A 38 -14.00 8.04 10.48
N THR A 39 -13.24 9.01 10.94
CA THR A 39 -13.23 9.47 12.33
C THR A 39 -14.15 10.68 12.44
N LEU A 40 -15.12 10.61 13.34
CA LEU A 40 -16.07 11.67 13.62
C LEU A 40 -15.83 12.26 15.00
N GLY A 41 -15.98 13.56 15.12
CA GLY A 41 -15.82 14.30 16.37
C GLY A 41 -14.36 14.55 16.75
N ALA A 42 -14.11 15.66 17.44
CA ALA A 42 -12.87 15.87 18.18
C ALA A 42 -13.18 16.33 19.62
N PRO A 43 -12.37 15.92 20.61
CA PRO A 43 -12.60 16.28 22.01
C PRO A 43 -12.62 17.81 22.25
N ASP A 44 -11.86 18.56 21.46
CA ASP A 44 -11.61 19.99 21.66
C ASP A 44 -12.38 20.90 20.68
N GLY A 45 -13.35 20.34 19.92
CA GLY A 45 -14.19 21.10 19.00
C GLY A 45 -14.90 20.22 17.97
N GLY A 46 -16.16 20.54 17.67
CA GLY A 46 -17.00 19.80 16.70
C GLY A 46 -17.23 18.33 17.06
N PRO A 47 -17.73 18.01 18.28
CA PRO A 47 -18.02 16.64 18.69
C PRO A 47 -19.24 16.06 17.95
N VAL A 48 -19.36 14.73 17.98
CA VAL A 48 -20.65 14.07 17.69
C VAL A 48 -21.52 14.02 18.94
N GLN A 49 -22.84 14.12 18.77
CA GLN A 49 -23.79 14.01 19.88
C GLN A 49 -23.80 12.61 20.51
N GLY A 50 -23.77 11.58 19.67
CA GLY A 50 -23.97 10.20 20.11
C GLY A 50 -25.41 9.90 20.51
N GLY A 51 -25.68 8.70 21.04
CA GLY A 51 -27.02 8.26 21.43
C GLY A 51 -27.85 7.70 20.26
N GLY A 52 -27.20 7.34 19.16
CA GLY A 52 -27.86 6.78 17.98
C GLY A 52 -26.88 6.16 16.98
N ASN A 53 -27.40 5.77 15.82
CA ASN A 53 -26.62 5.13 14.77
C ASN A 53 -26.04 6.16 13.81
N TYR A 54 -24.74 6.03 13.55
CA TYR A 54 -24.02 6.80 12.56
C TYR A 54 -23.74 5.91 11.36
N ILE A 55 -23.96 6.44 10.16
CA ILE A 55 -23.91 5.67 8.93
C ILE A 55 -22.79 6.19 8.04
N ALA A 56 -21.92 5.30 7.57
CA ALA A 56 -21.00 5.56 6.48
C ALA A 56 -21.41 4.74 5.25
N ASN A 57 -21.39 5.37 4.08
CA ASN A 57 -21.69 4.72 2.82
C ASN A 57 -20.59 5.02 1.79
N ALA A 58 -20.21 4.02 1.02
CA ALA A 58 -19.27 4.15 -0.09
C ALA A 58 -20.04 4.01 -1.40
N LEU A 59 -19.79 4.93 -2.32
CA LEU A 59 -20.42 4.97 -3.64
C LEU A 59 -19.35 5.04 -4.73
N ILE A 60 -19.56 4.34 -5.84
CA ILE A 60 -18.78 4.49 -7.06
C ILE A 60 -19.68 5.18 -8.08
N ASP A 61 -19.22 6.32 -8.61
CA ASP A 61 -19.96 7.13 -9.59
C ASP A 61 -21.40 7.43 -9.14
N GLY A 62 -21.57 7.67 -7.83
CA GLY A 62 -22.87 7.95 -7.20
C GLY A 62 -23.74 6.72 -6.93
N VAL A 63 -23.30 5.51 -7.25
CA VAL A 63 -24.02 4.25 -7.00
C VAL A 63 -23.47 3.59 -5.74
N SER A 64 -24.36 3.21 -4.80
CA SER A 64 -23.96 2.46 -3.61
C SER A 64 -23.44 1.07 -4.01
N VAL A 65 -22.20 0.78 -3.63
CA VAL A 65 -21.52 -0.48 -3.96
C VAL A 65 -21.49 -1.48 -2.82
N SER A 66 -21.95 -1.06 -1.63
CA SER A 66 -22.02 -1.91 -0.45
C SER A 66 -23.14 -1.45 0.47
N PRO A 67 -23.75 -2.34 1.27
CA PRO A 67 -24.69 -1.93 2.30
C PRO A 67 -24.05 -0.90 3.24
N PRO A 68 -24.78 0.15 3.64
CA PRO A 68 -24.24 1.16 4.56
C PRO A 68 -23.75 0.53 5.87
N SER A 69 -22.62 1.02 6.38
CA SER A 69 -22.11 0.65 7.70
C SER A 69 -22.78 1.53 8.75
N ALA A 70 -23.67 0.94 9.56
CA ALA A 70 -24.30 1.61 10.70
C ALA A 70 -23.62 1.20 12.01
N ILE A 71 -23.11 2.18 12.76
CA ILE A 71 -22.42 1.95 14.04
C ILE A 71 -23.13 2.76 15.13
N PRO A 72 -23.56 2.14 16.24
CA PRO A 72 -24.15 2.85 17.37
C PRO A 72 -23.05 3.58 18.16
N PHE A 73 -23.25 4.87 18.41
CA PHE A 73 -22.44 5.63 19.36
C PHE A 73 -23.22 5.84 20.65
N GLY A 74 -22.54 5.68 21.79
CA GLY A 74 -23.10 5.94 23.12
C GLY A 74 -23.51 7.40 23.30
N ASN A 75 -24.41 7.67 24.25
CA ASN A 75 -24.85 9.03 24.54
C ASN A 75 -23.66 9.89 25.02
N GLY A 76 -23.47 11.07 24.42
CA GLY A 76 -22.39 11.99 24.76
C GLY A 76 -20.98 11.50 24.41
N GLN A 77 -20.85 10.48 23.54
CA GLN A 77 -19.55 9.85 23.23
C GLN A 77 -18.55 10.85 22.61
N GLY A 78 -19.01 11.95 22.02
CA GLY A 78 -18.18 13.08 21.57
C GLY A 78 -17.26 12.80 20.37
N ARG A 79 -16.93 11.53 20.16
CA ARG A 79 -16.06 11.02 19.10
C ARG A 79 -16.39 9.57 18.77
N GLY A 80 -16.21 9.17 17.52
CA GLY A 80 -16.24 7.77 17.13
C GLY A 80 -15.56 7.50 15.81
N VAL A 81 -15.47 6.21 15.46
CA VAL A 81 -14.85 5.77 14.21
C VAL A 81 -15.83 4.86 13.49
N LEU A 82 -16.11 5.20 12.24
CA LEU A 82 -16.85 4.37 11.30
C LEU A 82 -15.85 3.69 10.39
N GLN A 83 -15.96 2.37 10.27
CA GLN A 83 -15.20 1.61 9.29
C GLN A 83 -16.14 1.14 8.19
N GLY A 84 -15.82 1.50 6.95
CA GLY A 84 -16.54 1.01 5.79
C GLY A 84 -16.19 -0.45 5.49
N ARG A 85 -16.66 -0.92 4.33
CA ARG A 85 -16.34 -2.24 3.80
C ARG A 85 -15.24 -2.14 2.75
N HIS A 86 -14.64 -3.28 2.43
CA HIS A 86 -13.78 -3.37 1.26
C HIS A 86 -14.60 -3.12 -0.01
N VAL A 87 -14.10 -2.22 -0.85
CA VAL A 87 -14.71 -1.84 -2.13
C VAL A 87 -13.68 -2.08 -3.23
N ALA A 88 -14.08 -2.76 -4.30
CA ALA A 88 -13.26 -2.83 -5.51
C ALA A 88 -13.49 -1.57 -6.35
N ILE A 89 -12.42 -0.92 -6.80
CA ILE A 89 -12.44 0.24 -7.69
C ILE A 89 -11.67 -0.08 -8.97
N LEU A 90 -12.19 0.38 -10.10
CA LEU A 90 -11.64 0.23 -11.45
C LEU A 90 -11.00 1.55 -11.93
N PRO A 91 -10.17 1.54 -13.00
CA PRO A 91 -9.62 2.76 -13.57
C PRO A 91 -10.71 3.77 -13.93
N ASN A 92 -10.52 5.02 -13.51
CA ASN A 92 -11.45 6.15 -13.65
C ASN A 92 -12.68 6.17 -12.73
N ASP A 93 -12.90 5.13 -11.91
CA ASP A 93 -13.98 5.14 -10.92
C ASP A 93 -13.82 6.34 -9.98
N VAL A 94 -14.93 7.03 -9.70
CA VAL A 94 -14.98 8.06 -8.67
C VAL A 94 -15.62 7.47 -7.43
N LEU A 95 -14.78 7.13 -6.45
CA LEU A 95 -15.22 6.76 -5.12
C LEU A 95 -15.62 8.00 -4.32
N THR A 96 -16.81 7.98 -3.74
CA THR A 96 -17.24 8.94 -2.73
C THR A 96 -17.62 8.23 -1.44
N VAL A 97 -17.28 8.85 -0.31
CA VAL A 97 -17.70 8.37 1.01
C VAL A 97 -18.62 9.42 1.60
N THR A 98 -19.83 8.99 2.00
CA THR A 98 -20.79 9.83 2.69
C THR A 98 -20.98 9.41 4.13
N VAL A 99 -21.28 10.38 4.99
CA VAL A 99 -21.65 10.15 6.39
C VAL A 99 -23.01 10.77 6.68
N LEU A 100 -23.82 10.04 7.43
CA LEU A 100 -25.05 10.53 8.05
C LEU A 100 -24.96 10.31 9.57
N GLY A 101 -25.05 11.40 10.33
CA GLY A 101 -25.16 11.42 11.78
C GLY A 101 -26.59 11.70 12.24
N LEU A 102 -26.72 12.25 13.45
CA LEU A 102 -28.00 12.62 14.04
C LEU A 102 -28.41 14.04 13.61
N THR A 103 -29.68 14.37 13.78
CA THR A 103 -30.26 15.67 13.38
C THR A 103 -29.57 16.89 14.00
N GLU A 104 -28.91 16.69 15.14
CA GLU A 104 -28.21 17.69 15.93
C GLU A 104 -26.73 17.84 15.53
N ASP A 105 -26.19 16.91 14.74
CA ASP A 105 -24.78 16.89 14.30
C ASP A 105 -24.53 17.86 13.13
N THR A 106 -24.80 19.15 13.36
CA THR A 106 -24.70 20.19 12.33
C THR A 106 -23.31 20.84 12.21
N ASN A 107 -22.41 20.55 13.15
CA ASN A 107 -21.07 21.13 13.22
C ASN A 107 -20.08 20.11 13.80
N VAL A 108 -19.66 19.15 12.96
CA VAL A 108 -18.81 18.01 13.37
C VAL A 108 -17.46 18.06 12.67
N ASN A 109 -16.39 17.78 13.39
CA ASN A 109 -15.07 17.57 12.79
C ASN A 109 -14.95 16.15 12.27
N VAL A 110 -14.53 15.99 11.01
CA VAL A 110 -14.47 14.69 10.33
C VAL A 110 -13.13 14.52 9.65
N THR A 111 -12.50 13.36 9.85
CA THR A 111 -11.35 12.92 9.05
C THR A 111 -11.69 11.60 8.37
N ALA A 112 -11.63 11.56 7.05
CA ALA A 112 -11.86 10.36 6.25
C ALA A 112 -10.55 9.93 5.58
N ASP A 113 -10.16 8.67 5.81
CA ASP A 113 -8.98 8.03 5.23
C ASP A 113 -9.42 6.91 4.30
N LEU A 114 -8.78 6.83 3.13
CA LEU A 114 -8.94 5.73 2.17
C LEU A 114 -7.67 4.88 2.16
N PHE A 115 -7.78 3.63 2.59
CA PHE A 115 -6.68 2.68 2.60
C PHE A 115 -6.69 1.82 1.36
N ASN A 116 -5.53 1.60 0.74
CA ASN A 116 -5.33 0.53 -0.23
C ASN A 116 -5.14 -0.79 0.51
N SER A 117 -6.14 -1.66 0.39
CA SER A 117 -6.22 -2.99 0.98
C SER A 117 -6.12 -4.09 -0.07
N THR A 118 -5.73 -3.76 -1.31
CA THR A 118 -5.47 -4.74 -2.36
C THR A 118 -4.45 -5.73 -1.80
N PRO A 119 -4.82 -7.01 -1.61
CA PRO A 119 -3.82 -8.01 -1.30
C PRO A 119 -2.81 -7.97 -2.44
N VAL A 120 -1.52 -8.13 -2.14
CA VAL A 120 -0.46 -8.17 -3.15
C VAL A 120 -0.85 -9.22 -4.19
N GLN A 121 -1.39 -8.79 -5.33
CA GLN A 121 -1.80 -9.67 -6.42
C GLN A 121 -0.58 -9.99 -7.26
N ALA A 122 -0.66 -11.07 -8.05
CA ALA A 122 0.45 -11.52 -8.88
C ALA A 122 0.98 -10.45 -9.86
N GLU A 123 0.29 -9.34 -10.08
CA GLU A 123 0.79 -8.18 -10.84
C GLU A 123 1.78 -7.29 -10.08
N ASP A 124 1.80 -7.30 -8.75
CA ASP A 124 2.96 -6.81 -7.97
C ASP A 124 4.20 -7.70 -8.18
N ILE A 125 4.03 -8.90 -8.77
CA ILE A 125 5.16 -9.71 -9.26
C ILE A 125 5.83 -9.08 -10.47
N ALA A 126 5.21 -8.14 -11.21
CA ALA A 126 5.94 -7.36 -12.20
C ALA A 126 6.98 -6.43 -11.55
N GLN A 127 6.72 -5.93 -10.34
CA GLN A 127 7.71 -5.23 -9.53
C GLN A 127 8.71 -6.20 -8.86
N ILE A 128 8.32 -7.47 -8.67
CA ILE A 128 9.25 -8.49 -8.16
C ILE A 128 10.18 -8.98 -9.29
N ILE A 129 9.71 -9.22 -10.50
CA ILE A 129 10.58 -9.63 -11.61
C ILE A 129 11.32 -8.42 -12.19
N GLY A 130 10.77 -7.21 -12.15
CA GLY A 130 11.36 -6.03 -12.80
C GLY A 130 10.92 -5.91 -14.27
N PRO A 131 10.76 -4.67 -14.79
CA PRO A 131 10.15 -4.42 -16.09
C PRO A 131 11.10 -4.63 -17.28
N GLY A 132 12.36 -4.99 -17.03
CA GLY A 132 13.37 -4.99 -18.07
C GLY A 132 13.25 -6.12 -19.08
N THR A 133 14.20 -6.16 -20.01
CA THR A 133 14.24 -7.18 -21.09
C THR A 133 15.32 -8.24 -20.89
N VAL A 134 16.27 -8.02 -19.97
CA VAL A 134 17.39 -8.94 -19.72
C VAL A 134 17.14 -9.77 -18.47
N PRO A 135 16.93 -11.09 -18.58
CA PRO A 135 16.80 -11.96 -17.41
C PRO A 135 18.16 -12.10 -16.69
N VAL A 136 18.14 -11.92 -15.39
CA VAL A 136 19.26 -11.95 -14.46
C VAL A 136 18.92 -12.90 -13.31
N ASP A 137 19.83 -13.79 -12.97
CA ASP A 137 19.71 -14.72 -11.86
C ASP A 137 21.05 -14.85 -11.10
N HIS A 138 21.13 -15.86 -10.24
CA HIS A 138 22.33 -16.18 -9.46
C HIS A 138 23.56 -16.55 -10.33
N ASN A 139 23.38 -16.91 -11.60
CA ASN A 139 24.45 -17.29 -12.53
C ASN A 139 24.84 -16.16 -13.49
N TYR A 140 24.22 -14.98 -13.38
CA TYR A 140 24.45 -13.91 -14.34
C TYR A 140 25.92 -13.45 -14.30
N GLY A 141 26.62 -13.56 -15.43
CA GLY A 141 28.05 -13.22 -15.51
C GLY A 141 28.99 -14.21 -14.81
N GLY A 142 28.53 -15.43 -14.49
CA GLY A 142 29.33 -16.54 -13.98
C GLY A 142 28.55 -17.47 -13.05
N THR A 143 28.89 -18.77 -13.03
CA THR A 143 28.22 -19.77 -12.18
C THR A 143 28.18 -19.37 -10.71
N ASP A 144 26.98 -19.37 -10.12
CA ASP A 144 26.70 -19.04 -8.71
C ASP A 144 27.31 -17.69 -8.24
N LYS A 145 27.62 -16.77 -9.16
CA LYS A 145 28.25 -15.47 -8.87
C LYS A 145 27.46 -14.61 -7.89
N TYR A 146 26.13 -14.72 -7.93
CA TYR A 146 25.21 -13.97 -7.06
C TYR A 146 24.42 -14.90 -6.11
N ARG A 147 24.96 -16.09 -5.81
CA ARG A 147 24.41 -17.00 -4.81
C ARG A 147 24.56 -16.39 -3.40
N TYR A 148 23.51 -16.47 -2.58
CA TYR A 148 23.56 -15.93 -1.22
C TYR A 148 23.98 -16.99 -0.20
N THR A 149 25.17 -16.82 0.38
CA THR A 149 25.76 -17.83 1.27
C THR A 149 26.31 -17.22 2.55
N THR A 150 26.41 -18.04 3.59
CA THR A 150 27.21 -17.71 4.77
C THR A 150 28.71 -17.67 4.42
N ALA A 151 29.54 -17.18 5.35
CA ALA A 151 31.00 -17.22 5.21
C ALA A 151 31.58 -18.64 5.06
N SER A 152 30.85 -19.68 5.51
CA SER A 152 31.24 -21.08 5.36
C SER A 152 30.78 -21.71 4.02
N GLY A 153 30.12 -20.93 3.15
CA GLY A 153 29.64 -21.37 1.84
C GLY A 153 28.28 -22.09 1.86
N ALA A 154 27.63 -22.18 3.02
CA ALA A 154 26.28 -22.74 3.14
C ALA A 154 25.26 -21.76 2.54
N GLY A 155 24.28 -22.30 1.80
CA GLY A 155 23.19 -21.51 1.23
C GLY A 155 22.32 -20.87 2.32
N ILE A 156 21.89 -19.64 2.10
CA ILE A 156 20.95 -18.97 3.00
C ILE A 156 19.55 -19.10 2.40
N ASP A 157 18.72 -19.95 3.00
CA ASP A 157 17.32 -20.13 2.57
C ASP A 157 16.45 -18.91 2.84
N ASN A 158 15.50 -18.62 1.95
CA ASN A 158 14.51 -17.56 2.05
C ASN A 158 15.12 -16.18 2.40
N GLY A 159 16.33 -15.93 1.90
CA GLY A 159 16.93 -14.62 1.87
C GLY A 159 16.25 -13.76 0.81
N ILE A 160 16.18 -12.45 1.06
CA ILE A 160 15.61 -11.48 0.14
C ILE A 160 16.73 -10.91 -0.72
N VAL A 161 16.49 -10.84 -2.01
CA VAL A 161 17.35 -10.20 -3.01
C VAL A 161 16.63 -8.98 -3.53
N ASN A 162 17.14 -7.78 -3.29
CA ASN A 162 16.64 -6.55 -3.89
C ASN A 162 17.66 -5.97 -4.85
N ILE A 163 17.22 -5.45 -5.99
CA ILE A 163 18.09 -4.81 -6.96
C ILE A 163 17.75 -3.33 -7.05
N TYR A 164 18.74 -2.47 -6.93
CA TYR A 164 18.64 -1.02 -7.04
C TYR A 164 19.48 -0.52 -8.20
N LEU A 165 19.10 0.60 -8.83
CA LEU A 165 20.04 1.33 -9.68
C LEU A 165 21.23 1.79 -8.83
N ALA A 166 22.45 1.66 -9.35
CA ALA A 166 23.65 2.06 -8.62
C ALA A 166 23.65 3.56 -8.28
N SER A 167 23.11 4.40 -9.16
CA SER A 167 22.95 5.83 -8.92
C SER A 167 22.03 6.14 -7.74
N ASP A 168 20.86 5.50 -7.67
CA ASP A 168 19.89 5.68 -6.57
C ASP A 168 20.46 5.15 -5.25
N TYR A 169 21.08 3.97 -5.26
CA TYR A 169 21.67 3.37 -4.07
C TYR A 169 22.79 4.24 -3.47
N ASN A 170 23.64 4.80 -4.33
CA ASN A 170 24.74 5.69 -3.95
C ASN A 170 24.24 7.07 -3.49
N ALA A 171 23.10 7.53 -3.99
CA ALA A 171 22.43 8.74 -3.54
C ALA A 171 21.65 8.56 -2.22
N GLY A 172 21.74 7.39 -1.56
CA GLY A 172 21.05 7.10 -0.31
C GLY A 172 19.57 6.71 -0.46
N ARG A 173 19.08 6.56 -1.69
CA ARG A 173 17.70 6.18 -2.00
C ARG A 173 17.54 4.66 -1.96
N ARG A 174 17.41 4.12 -0.74
CA ARG A 174 17.40 2.67 -0.47
C ARG A 174 16.05 2.16 0.04
N GLY A 175 15.03 3.03 0.07
CA GLY A 175 13.66 2.66 0.39
C GLY A 175 13.10 1.64 -0.60
N GLN A 176 12.02 0.96 -0.19
CA GLN A 176 11.39 -0.09 -0.98
C GLN A 176 10.89 0.43 -2.35
N GLU A 177 10.51 1.70 -2.41
CA GLU A 177 10.10 2.41 -3.61
C GLU A 177 11.19 2.53 -4.70
N PHE A 178 12.46 2.33 -4.34
CA PHE A 178 13.60 2.38 -5.28
C PHE A 178 14.07 1.00 -5.75
N VAL A 179 13.45 -0.08 -5.27
CA VAL A 179 13.72 -1.45 -5.74
C VAL A 179 13.24 -1.59 -7.17
N LYS A 180 14.14 -1.98 -8.08
CA LYS A 180 13.89 -2.20 -9.51
C LYS A 180 13.42 -3.60 -9.81
N ALA A 181 13.92 -4.57 -9.05
CA ALA A 181 13.49 -5.96 -9.09
C ALA A 181 13.85 -6.65 -7.78
N SER A 182 13.22 -7.80 -7.50
CA SER A 182 13.53 -8.61 -6.33
C SER A 182 13.36 -10.11 -6.55
N SER A 183 14.09 -10.91 -5.79
CA SER A 183 13.92 -12.36 -5.77
C SER A 183 14.06 -12.88 -4.34
N ARG A 184 13.94 -14.19 -4.20
CA ARG A 184 14.24 -14.89 -2.95
C ARG A 184 15.21 -16.01 -3.22
N THR A 185 15.90 -16.46 -2.19
CA THR A 185 16.77 -17.62 -2.27
C THR A 185 16.09 -18.90 -1.79
N ASP A 186 16.45 -20.02 -2.40
CA ASP A 186 16.12 -21.37 -1.95
C ASP A 186 17.11 -21.87 -0.89
N VAL A 187 16.97 -23.13 -0.47
CA VAL A 187 17.82 -23.77 0.54
C VAL A 187 19.31 -23.79 0.19
N ASP A 188 19.63 -23.73 -1.11
CA ASP A 188 21.00 -23.64 -1.59
C ASP A 188 21.47 -22.19 -1.73
N GLY A 189 20.69 -21.19 -1.37
CA GLY A 189 21.06 -19.78 -1.56
C GLY A 189 20.94 -19.30 -3.01
N ARG A 190 20.38 -20.13 -3.91
CA ARG A 190 20.15 -19.77 -5.31
C ARG A 190 18.83 -19.07 -5.47
N TRP A 191 18.72 -18.24 -6.49
CA TRP A 191 17.51 -17.44 -6.66
C TRP A 191 16.37 -18.34 -7.14
N VAL A 192 15.25 -18.33 -6.43
CA VAL A 192 14.03 -19.11 -6.74
C VAL A 192 13.48 -18.77 -8.13
N ARG A 193 13.73 -17.54 -8.60
CA ARG A 193 13.41 -17.10 -9.96
C ARG A 193 14.37 -16.02 -10.46
N PRO A 194 14.59 -15.94 -11.78
CA PRO A 194 15.24 -14.79 -12.40
C PRO A 194 14.39 -13.53 -12.27
N VAL A 195 15.04 -12.38 -12.49
CA VAL A 195 14.46 -11.05 -12.57
C VAL A 195 14.85 -10.40 -13.90
N ASN A 196 14.02 -9.55 -14.49
CA ASN A 196 14.33 -8.83 -15.71
C ASN A 196 14.75 -7.38 -15.42
N LEU A 197 15.88 -6.98 -15.99
CA LEU A 197 16.45 -5.64 -15.87
C LEU A 197 16.71 -5.03 -17.25
N ASP A 198 16.64 -3.71 -17.32
CA ASP A 198 17.15 -2.97 -18.48
C ASP A 198 18.68 -2.89 -18.41
N PRO A 199 19.37 -2.70 -19.55
CA PRO A 199 20.80 -2.40 -19.55
C PRO A 199 21.16 -1.25 -18.59
N GLY A 200 22.20 -1.45 -17.78
CA GLY A 200 22.60 -0.49 -16.77
C GLY A 200 23.43 -1.08 -15.62
N ASN A 201 23.78 -0.20 -14.69
CA ASN A 201 24.55 -0.54 -13.49
C ASN A 201 23.65 -0.57 -12.26
N TYR A 202 23.75 -1.66 -11.51
CA TYR A 202 22.89 -1.96 -10.38
C TYR A 202 23.68 -2.42 -9.16
N ILE A 203 23.02 -2.34 -8.00
CA ILE A 203 23.44 -2.95 -6.75
C ILE A 203 22.46 -4.06 -6.42
N VAL A 204 22.97 -5.27 -6.26
CA VAL A 204 22.25 -6.40 -5.68
C VAL A 204 22.46 -6.35 -4.18
N TYR A 205 21.37 -6.31 -3.44
CA TYR A 205 21.32 -6.19 -1.99
C TYR A 205 20.66 -7.43 -1.41
N PHE A 206 21.41 -8.21 -0.65
CA PHE A 206 20.97 -9.43 -0.01
C PHE A 206 20.74 -9.20 1.48
N TYR A 207 19.64 -9.71 2.01
CA TYR A 207 19.43 -9.74 3.46
C TYR A 207 18.45 -10.83 3.86
N LYS A 208 18.59 -11.33 5.08
CA LYS A 208 17.56 -12.10 5.77
C LYS A 208 17.28 -11.43 7.10
N GLN A 209 16.05 -10.95 7.28
CA GLN A 209 15.66 -10.15 8.43
C GLN A 209 16.09 -10.83 9.74
N GLN A 210 16.84 -10.09 10.56
CA GLN A 210 17.35 -10.54 11.87
C GLN A 210 18.27 -11.77 11.86
N ALA A 211 18.77 -12.20 10.70
CA ALA A 211 19.61 -13.40 10.58
C ALA A 211 20.91 -13.19 9.78
N PHE A 212 20.84 -12.58 8.59
CA PHE A 212 22.01 -12.45 7.71
C PHE A 212 21.98 -11.14 6.90
N GLY A 213 23.16 -10.66 6.54
CA GLY A 213 23.36 -9.43 5.79
C GLY A 213 23.19 -8.14 6.62
N PRO A 214 23.09 -6.98 5.96
CA PRO A 214 23.01 -6.85 4.51
C PRO A 214 24.34 -7.04 3.80
N ASP A 215 24.31 -7.77 2.69
CA ASP A 215 25.45 -7.99 1.81
C ASP A 215 25.17 -7.37 0.45
N ILE A 216 26.19 -6.81 -0.20
CA ILE A 216 26.04 -6.10 -1.47
C ILE A 216 26.98 -6.62 -2.55
N ALA A 217 26.49 -6.65 -3.78
CA ALA A 217 27.28 -6.95 -4.97
C ALA A 217 26.93 -5.99 -6.10
N THR A 218 27.92 -5.66 -6.95
CA THR A 218 27.69 -4.87 -8.15
C THR A 218 27.23 -5.77 -9.30
N LEU A 219 26.30 -5.27 -10.10
CA LEU A 219 25.77 -5.93 -11.28
C LEU A 219 25.79 -4.96 -12.45
N ASN A 220 26.41 -5.37 -13.56
CA ASN A 220 26.39 -4.63 -14.82
C ASN A 220 25.61 -5.46 -15.86
N VAL A 221 24.57 -4.87 -16.42
CA VAL A 221 23.78 -5.43 -17.53
C VAL A 221 24.19 -4.68 -18.80
N PRO A 222 24.93 -5.30 -19.73
CA PRO A 222 25.37 -4.64 -20.96
C PRO A 222 24.17 -4.32 -21.87
N GLY A 223 24.33 -3.27 -22.68
CA GLY A 223 23.40 -2.88 -23.74
C GLY A 223 23.66 -3.57 -25.05
#